data_AF-A0A940WRC0-F1
#
_entry.id   AF-A0A940WRC0-F1
#
_cell.length_a   1.000
_cell.length_b   1.000
_cell.length_c   1.000
_cell.angle_alpha   90.00
_cell.angle_beta   90.00
_cell.angle_gamma   90.00
#
_symmetry.space_group_name_H-M   'P 1'
#
loop_
_entity.id
_entity.type
_entity.pdbx_description
1 polymer ?
#
loop_
_entity_poly.entity_id
_entity_poly.type
_entity_poly.pdbx_seq_one_letter_code
_entity_poly.pdbx_strand_id
1 'polypeptide(L)'
;MNKKRIFSAFVMVLAIFFISTASASASSETFRLNSSLHNNVSNNHYAIKGDRIYYQVTTQKSRHAVGFGVYRVGAYGQHQLVSIVKTAPAGSGESYGYFDAPSNGSYFLRAACGGNGQTGCQGFGIIDTNW
;
A
#
# COMPACT_ATOMS: atom_id res chain seq x y z
N MET A 1 64.59 -41.08 -15.88
CA MET A 1 63.42 -41.98 -15.80
C MET A 1 62.47 -41.46 -14.74
N ASN A 2 61.44 -40.73 -15.17
CA ASN A 2 60.02 -41.13 -15.11
C ASN A 2 59.50 -41.51 -13.72
N LYS A 3 58.68 -40.63 -13.14
CA LYS A 3 57.28 -40.96 -12.79
C LYS A 3 56.46 -39.68 -12.58
N LYS A 4 55.71 -39.35 -13.63
CA LYS A 4 54.56 -38.44 -13.66
C LYS A 4 53.52 -38.85 -12.61
N ARG A 5 52.91 -37.86 -11.95
CA ARG A 5 51.64 -37.88 -11.19
C ARG A 5 51.58 -36.51 -10.48
N ILE A 6 50.58 -35.65 -10.61
CA ILE A 6 49.13 -35.85 -10.60
C ILE A 6 48.46 -34.66 -11.29
N PHE A 7 47.50 -34.97 -12.15
CA PHE A 7 46.42 -34.10 -12.61
C PHE A 7 45.64 -33.51 -11.41
N SER A 8 45.40 -32.21 -11.39
CA SER A 8 44.15 -31.70 -10.80
C SER A 8 43.72 -30.45 -11.51
N ALA A 9 42.56 -30.58 -12.12
CA ALA A 9 41.87 -29.59 -12.91
C ALA A 9 41.64 -28.32 -12.08
N PHE A 10 42.10 -27.18 -12.60
CA PHE A 10 41.57 -25.89 -12.23
C PHE A 10 40.13 -25.80 -12.77
N VAL A 11 39.18 -26.35 -12.01
CA VAL A 11 37.76 -26.05 -12.19
C VAL A 11 37.58 -24.62 -11.70
N MET A 12 37.67 -23.68 -12.64
CA MET A 12 37.35 -22.28 -12.43
C MET A 12 35.84 -22.21 -12.19
N VAL A 13 35.44 -22.30 -10.92
CA VAL A 13 34.07 -22.09 -10.47
C VAL A 13 33.76 -20.62 -10.71
N LEU A 14 33.23 -20.33 -11.90
CA LEU A 14 32.58 -19.07 -12.22
C LEU A 14 31.27 -19.05 -11.42
N ALA A 15 31.35 -18.66 -10.15
CA ALA A 15 30.22 -18.30 -9.34
C ALA A 15 29.62 -17.02 -9.94
N ILE A 16 28.78 -17.20 -10.96
CA ILE A 16 27.88 -16.16 -11.44
C ILE A 16 26.96 -15.84 -10.25
N PHE A 17 27.32 -14.78 -9.54
CA PHE A 17 26.43 -14.09 -8.61
C PHE A 17 25.22 -13.62 -9.43
N PHE A 18 24.18 -14.45 -9.49
CA PHE A 18 22.84 -13.99 -9.83
C PHE A 18 22.36 -13.12 -8.68
N ILE A 19 22.77 -11.85 -8.69
CA ILE A 19 22.09 -10.80 -7.93
C ILE A 19 20.76 -10.62 -8.65
N SER A 20 19.78 -11.44 -8.26
CA SER A 20 18.39 -11.20 -8.61
C SER A 20 17.99 -9.88 -7.95
N THR A 21 18.16 -8.78 -8.66
CA THR A 21 17.52 -7.52 -8.30
C THR A 21 16.02 -7.75 -8.40
N ALA A 22 15.40 -8.14 -7.30
CA ALA A 22 13.96 -8.15 -7.18
C ALA A 22 13.52 -6.68 -7.31
N SER A 23 13.07 -6.31 -8.50
CA SER A 23 12.38 -5.05 -8.73
C SER A 23 11.16 -5.05 -7.82
N ALA A 24 11.17 -4.22 -6.78
CA ALA A 24 9.96 -3.96 -6.01
C ALA A 24 8.99 -3.24 -6.96
N SER A 25 8.03 -3.98 -7.49
CA SER A 25 6.95 -3.42 -8.28
C SER A 25 6.07 -2.61 -7.33
N ALA A 26 6.23 -1.29 -7.33
CA ALA A 26 5.26 -0.41 -6.71
C ALA A 26 3.95 -0.48 -7.51
N SER A 27 2.87 -0.93 -6.87
CA SER A 27 1.54 -0.85 -7.45
C SER A 27 0.78 0.31 -6.83
N SER A 28 0.22 1.18 -7.68
CA SER A 28 -0.76 2.17 -7.23
C SER A 28 -2.10 1.45 -7.04
N GLU A 29 -2.64 1.43 -5.82
CA GLU A 29 -3.92 0.80 -5.53
C GLU A 29 -5.03 1.86 -5.42
N THR A 30 -6.11 1.65 -6.18
CA THR A 30 -7.26 2.57 -6.22
C THR A 30 -8.52 1.90 -5.69
N PHE A 31 -9.41 2.68 -5.09
CA PHE A 31 -10.75 2.20 -4.72
C PHE A 31 -11.80 3.28 -4.88
N ARG A 32 -13.07 2.86 -4.99
CA ARG A 32 -14.22 3.74 -5.14
C ARG A 32 -15.32 3.39 -4.13
N LEU A 33 -15.76 4.36 -3.36
CA LEU A 33 -16.99 4.28 -2.57
C LEU A 33 -18.14 4.79 -3.44
N ASN A 34 -19.12 3.93 -3.74
CA ASN A 34 -20.34 4.32 -4.43
C ASN A 34 -21.45 4.62 -3.42
N SER A 35 -22.51 5.31 -3.87
CA SER A 35 -23.60 5.77 -3.01
C SER A 35 -24.39 4.66 -2.31
N SER A 36 -24.28 3.40 -2.73
CA SER A 36 -24.97 2.29 -2.09
C SER A 36 -24.13 1.64 -1.00
N LEU A 37 -22.83 1.96 -0.90
CA LEU A 37 -21.92 1.36 0.06
C LEU A 37 -21.75 2.26 1.30
N HIS A 38 -21.83 1.63 2.46
CA HIS A 38 -21.56 2.28 3.74
C HIS A 38 -20.05 2.32 4.06
N ASN A 39 -19.26 1.37 3.56
CA ASN A 39 -17.80 1.36 3.70
C ASN A 39 -17.16 0.70 2.48
N ASN A 40 -15.87 0.97 2.26
CA ASN A 40 -15.05 0.25 1.29
C ASN A 40 -13.57 0.30 1.70
N VAL A 41 -12.76 -0.61 1.16
CA VAL A 41 -11.30 -0.66 1.34
C VAL A 41 -10.60 -0.75 -0.01
N SER A 42 -9.37 -0.26 -0.09
CA SER A 42 -8.46 -0.55 -1.21
C SER A 42 -7.86 -1.94 -1.08
N ASN A 43 -7.18 -2.37 -2.14
CA ASN A 43 -6.24 -3.47 -2.04
C ASN A 43 -5.09 -3.13 -1.06
N ASN A 44 -4.40 -4.17 -0.62
CA ASN A 44 -3.23 -4.06 0.22
C ASN A 44 -2.01 -3.65 -0.61
N HIS A 45 -1.32 -2.62 -0.13
CA HIS A 45 -0.06 -2.13 -0.65
C HIS A 45 1.09 -2.51 0.30
N TYR A 46 2.07 -3.28 -0.18
CA TYR A 46 3.21 -3.64 0.67
C TYR A 46 4.29 -2.56 0.62
N ALA A 47 4.79 -2.17 1.79
CA ALA A 47 5.89 -1.22 1.94
C ALA A 47 6.90 -1.71 2.98
N ILE A 48 8.18 -1.40 2.76
CA ILE A 48 9.24 -1.60 3.75
C ILE A 48 9.35 -0.36 4.66
N LYS A 49 9.86 -0.55 5.87
CA LYS A 49 10.05 0.52 6.84
C LYS A 49 10.87 1.65 6.23
N GLY A 50 10.35 2.87 6.32
CA GLY A 50 10.99 4.06 5.76
C GLY A 50 10.57 4.39 4.34
N ASP A 51 9.87 3.50 3.63
CA ASP A 51 9.25 3.85 2.35
C ASP A 51 8.26 5.00 2.55
N ARG A 52 8.29 5.95 1.62
CA ARG A 52 7.28 6.99 1.59
C ARG A 52 6.01 6.46 0.94
N ILE A 53 4.91 6.53 1.67
CA ILE A 53 3.58 6.16 1.18
C ILE A 53 2.78 7.44 1.01
N TYR A 54 2.33 7.65 -0.22
CA TYR A 54 1.44 8.72 -0.60
C TYR A 54 -0.01 8.24 -0.57
N TYR A 55 -0.91 9.16 -0.27
CA TYR A 55 -2.33 8.94 -0.40
C TYR A 55 -3.03 10.16 -1.00
N GLN A 56 -4.10 9.89 -1.72
CA GLN A 56 -5.06 10.88 -2.19
C GLN A 56 -6.46 10.32 -1.97
N VAL A 57 -7.36 11.13 -1.42
CA VAL A 57 -8.76 10.76 -1.22
C VAL A 57 -9.64 11.93 -1.63
N THR A 58 -10.76 11.61 -2.25
CA THR A 58 -11.72 12.60 -2.72
C THR A 58 -13.13 12.14 -2.42
N THR A 59 -13.98 13.07 -1.99
CA THR A 59 -15.43 12.93 -1.97
C THR A 59 -16.05 13.67 -3.14
N GLN A 60 -17.12 13.12 -3.72
CA GLN A 60 -17.77 13.69 -4.90
C GLN A 60 -19.27 13.79 -4.67
N LYS A 61 -19.80 15.01 -4.45
CA LYS A 61 -21.25 15.23 -4.24
C LYS A 61 -21.85 14.29 -3.19
N SER A 62 -21.07 13.96 -2.16
CA SER A 62 -21.46 13.04 -1.10
C SER A 62 -22.55 13.67 -0.25
N ARG A 63 -23.63 12.93 0.02
CA ARG A 63 -24.72 13.42 0.88
C ARG A 63 -24.31 13.51 2.36
N HIS A 64 -23.32 12.72 2.76
CA HIS A 64 -22.81 12.65 4.12
C HIS A 64 -21.28 12.78 4.14
N ALA A 65 -20.73 12.96 5.34
CA ALA A 65 -19.28 12.94 5.57
C ALA A 65 -18.72 11.59 5.17
N VAL A 66 -17.54 11.58 4.55
CA VAL A 66 -16.78 10.35 4.34
C VAL A 66 -15.51 10.43 5.14
N GLY A 67 -15.37 9.54 6.12
CA GLY A 67 -14.14 9.37 6.87
C GLY A 67 -13.19 8.49 6.07
N PHE A 68 -11.94 8.94 5.91
CA PHE A 68 -10.87 8.14 5.32
C PHE A 68 -9.77 7.90 6.34
N GLY A 69 -9.12 6.75 6.23
CA GLY A 69 -7.93 6.45 7.00
C GLY A 69 -7.01 5.50 6.26
N VAL A 70 -5.72 5.63 6.53
CA VAL A 70 -4.72 4.65 6.13
C VAL A 70 -4.54 3.68 7.27
N TYR A 71 -4.64 2.39 6.97
CA TYR A 71 -4.53 1.30 7.92
C TYR A 71 -3.36 0.40 7.55
N ARG A 72 -2.79 -0.26 8.56
CA ARG A 72 -1.82 -1.34 8.40
C ARG A 72 -2.45 -2.65 8.84
N VAL A 73 -2.15 -3.73 8.13
CA VAL A 73 -2.43 -5.09 8.58
C VAL A 73 -1.37 -5.48 9.62
N GLY A 74 -1.78 -5.54 10.87
CA GLY A 74 -0.99 -5.98 12.01
C GLY A 74 -0.94 -7.49 12.16
N ALA A 75 -0.35 -7.94 13.28
CA ALA A 75 -0.33 -9.36 13.62
C ALA A 75 -1.75 -9.94 13.72
N TYR A 76 -1.91 -11.19 13.31
CA TYR A 76 -3.20 -11.90 13.33
C TYR A 76 -4.31 -11.21 12.51
N GLY A 77 -3.96 -10.40 11.51
CA GLY A 77 -4.92 -9.73 10.63
C GLY A 77 -5.62 -8.52 11.26
N GLN A 78 -5.17 -8.03 12.43
CA GLN A 78 -5.76 -6.84 13.04
C GLN A 78 -5.45 -5.58 12.23
N HIS A 79 -6.43 -4.71 12.03
CA HIS A 79 -6.23 -3.45 11.31
C HIS A 79 -5.87 -2.33 12.27
N GLN A 80 -4.69 -1.72 12.08
CA GLN A 80 -4.20 -0.62 12.90
C GLN A 80 -4.27 0.69 12.11
N LEU A 81 -4.92 1.70 12.68
CA LEU A 81 -4.99 3.03 12.07
C LEU A 81 -3.61 3.69 12.13
N VAL A 82 -3.10 4.10 10.97
CA VAL A 82 -1.79 4.76 10.82
C VAL A 82 -1.98 6.26 10.67
N SER A 83 -2.93 6.67 9.82
CA SER A 83 -3.21 8.08 9.56
C SER A 83 -4.69 8.31 9.35
N ILE A 84 -5.22 9.35 10.00
CA ILE A 84 -6.59 9.83 9.76
C ILE A 84 -6.53 10.83 8.62
N VAL A 85 -7.30 10.59 7.57
CA VAL A 85 -7.37 11.48 6.42
C VAL A 85 -8.73 12.17 6.41
N LYS A 86 -8.71 13.50 6.61
CA LYS A 86 -9.91 14.32 6.65
C LYS A 86 -10.26 14.81 5.25
N THR A 87 -11.53 14.70 4.88
CA THR A 87 -12.11 15.32 3.68
C THR A 87 -13.26 16.24 4.07
N ALA A 88 -13.98 16.79 3.09
CA ALA A 88 -15.15 17.63 3.34
C ALA A 88 -16.24 16.86 4.13
N PRO A 89 -16.91 17.51 5.11
CA PRO A 89 -17.95 16.89 5.94
C PRO A 89 -19.25 16.58 5.17
N ALA A 90 -19.47 17.16 3.99
CA ALA A 90 -20.46 16.76 2.99
C ALA A 90 -20.11 17.45 1.66
N GLY A 91 -20.65 16.96 0.55
CA GLY A 91 -20.40 17.50 -0.78
C GLY A 91 -19.14 16.95 -1.42
N SER A 92 -18.32 17.83 -2.00
CA SER A 92 -17.07 17.46 -2.66
C SER A 92 -15.88 18.03 -1.90
N GLY A 93 -14.79 17.28 -1.86
CA GLY A 93 -13.55 17.71 -1.25
C GLY A 93 -12.46 16.72 -1.51
N GLU A 94 -11.22 17.17 -1.39
CA GLU A 94 -10.04 16.36 -1.66
C GLU A 94 -9.04 16.55 -0.53
N SER A 95 -8.27 15.50 -0.27
CA SER A 95 -7.18 15.51 0.69
C SER A 95 -6.09 14.57 0.20
N TYR A 96 -4.86 15.02 0.30
CA TYR A 96 -3.69 14.24 -0.08
C TYR A 96 -2.57 14.47 0.93
N GLY A 97 -1.65 13.53 0.98
CA GLY A 97 -0.51 13.61 1.88
C GLY A 97 0.38 12.41 1.74
N TYR A 98 1.34 12.31 2.65
CA TYR A 98 2.23 11.17 2.73
C TYR A 98 2.61 10.89 4.17
N PHE A 99 3.14 9.69 4.40
CA PHE A 99 3.82 9.32 5.63
C PHE A 99 4.93 8.32 5.30
N ASP A 100 5.93 8.22 6.16
CA ASP A 100 6.95 7.19 6.02
C ASP A 100 6.49 5.93 6.77
N ALA A 101 6.60 4.77 6.13
CA ALA A 101 6.10 3.50 6.67
C ALA A 101 6.81 3.18 8.00
N PRO A 102 6.08 3.08 9.13
CA PRO A 102 6.71 2.87 10.44
C PRO A 102 7.33 1.47 10.61
N SER A 103 6.88 0.51 9.80
CA SER A 103 7.37 -0.87 9.80
C SER A 103 7.08 -1.55 8.46
N ASN A 104 7.74 -2.67 8.19
CA ASN A 104 7.42 -3.47 7.02
C ASN A 104 5.99 -4.02 7.13
N GLY A 105 5.23 -4.01 6.05
CA GLY A 105 3.91 -4.65 6.02
C GLY A 105 2.98 -4.12 4.94
N SER A 106 1.75 -4.61 4.99
CA SER A 106 0.68 -4.21 4.08
C SER A 106 -0.12 -3.05 4.67
N TYR A 107 -0.33 -2.02 3.85
CA TYR A 107 -1.09 -0.82 4.12
C TYR A 107 -2.26 -0.71 3.15
N PHE A 108 -3.39 -0.15 3.59
CA PHE A 108 -4.56 0.04 2.73
C PHE A 108 -5.36 1.25 3.16
N LEU A 109 -6.14 1.80 2.24
CA LEU A 109 -7.11 2.84 2.55
C LEU A 109 -8.45 2.22 2.92
N ARG A 110 -9.13 2.83 3.88
CA ARG A 110 -10.52 2.53 4.22
C ARG A 110 -11.33 3.81 4.17
N ALA A 111 -12.49 3.75 3.53
CA ALA A 111 -13.52 4.77 3.62
C ALA A 111 -14.72 4.26 4.43
N ALA A 112 -15.32 5.15 5.20
CA ALA A 112 -16.58 4.93 5.89
C ALA A 112 -17.51 6.13 5.67
N CYS A 113 -18.73 5.83 5.24
CA CYS A 113 -19.80 6.80 5.04
C CYS A 113 -20.46 7.13 6.38
N GLY A 114 -20.22 8.33 6.91
CA GLY A 114 -20.97 8.91 8.02
C GLY A 114 -21.32 7.97 9.19
N GLY A 115 -22.44 8.25 9.84
CA GLY A 115 -22.96 7.42 10.94
C GLY A 115 -23.39 6.02 10.48
N ASN A 116 -23.61 5.12 11.44
CA ASN A 116 -23.93 3.72 11.17
C ASN A 116 -25.10 3.56 10.19
N GLY A 117 -24.88 2.84 9.08
CA GLY A 117 -25.91 2.55 8.07
C GLY A 117 -26.24 3.68 7.10
N GLN A 118 -25.53 4.82 7.15
CA GLN A 118 -25.73 5.89 6.17
C GLN A 118 -25.23 5.47 4.78
N THR A 119 -26.02 5.82 3.76
CA THR A 119 -25.76 5.61 2.34
C THR A 119 -25.87 6.95 1.60
N GLY A 120 -25.42 7.03 0.36
CA GLY A 120 -25.33 8.28 -0.40
C GLY A 120 -23.95 8.93 -0.34
N CYS A 121 -22.96 8.21 0.18
CA CYS A 121 -21.57 8.65 0.13
C CYS A 121 -20.90 8.27 -1.17
N GLN A 122 -20.10 9.19 -1.70
CA GLN A 122 -19.35 8.94 -2.93
C GLN A 122 -17.94 9.48 -2.77
N GLY A 123 -16.97 8.67 -3.18
CA GLY A 123 -15.59 9.07 -3.15
C GLY A 123 -14.67 8.06 -3.82
N PHE A 124 -13.41 8.45 -3.96
CA PHE A 124 -12.33 7.58 -4.41
C PHE A 124 -11.12 7.78 -3.51
N GLY A 125 -10.23 6.79 -3.48
CA GLY A 125 -8.92 6.95 -2.89
C GLY A 125 -7.85 6.16 -3.62
N ILE A 126 -6.62 6.62 -3.47
CA ILE A 126 -5.40 6.07 -4.08
C ILE A 126 -4.33 6.00 -2.99
N ILE A 127 -3.63 4.88 -2.92
CA ILE A 127 -2.41 4.69 -2.11
C ILE A 127 -1.28 4.21 -3.02
N ASP A 128 -0.11 4.84 -2.89
CA ASP A 128 1.05 4.58 -3.76
C ASP A 128 2.36 4.84 -2.99
N THR A 129 3.46 4.26 -3.44
CA THR A 129 4.83 4.54 -2.98
C THR A 129 5.67 5.32 -4.00
N ASN A 130 5.14 5.58 -5.21
CA ASN A 130 5.89 6.13 -6.34
C ASN A 130 5.36 7.45 -6.89
N TRP A 131 4.67 8.25 -6.07
CA TRP A 131 4.06 9.50 -6.53
C TRP A 131 5.07 10.64 -6.72
#